data_AF-A0A427UPW1-F1
#
_entry.id   AF-A0A427UPW1-F1
#
_cell.length_a   1.000
_cell.length_b   1.000
_cell.length_c   1.000
_cell.angle_alpha   90.00
_cell.angle_beta   90.00
_cell.angle_gamma   90.00
#
_symmetry.space_group_name_H-M   'P 1'
#
loop_
_entity.id
_entity.type
_entity.pdbx_description
1 polymer ?
#
loop_
_entity_poly.entity_id
_entity_poly.type
_entity_poly.pdbx_seq_one_letter_code
_entity_poly.pdbx_strand_id
1 'polypeptide(L)'
;MSNQIKKTYNPSLGYTSAFFAPHAEANHLNAQDVAYELVASAKDISIATFQCFDGGNKLVIKAEIVANLIAEIQTKLEMIERILPLAFESEEA
;
A
#
# COMPACT_ATOMS: atom_id res chain seq x y z
N MET A 1 26.79 8.52 -27.21
CA MET A 1 26.70 7.05 -27.02
C MET A 1 25.76 6.81 -25.85
N SER A 2 24.56 6.27 -26.09
CA SER A 2 23.69 5.82 -25.00
C SER A 2 23.76 4.30 -24.95
N ASN A 3 24.68 3.77 -24.14
CA ASN A 3 24.63 2.37 -23.72
C ASN A 3 23.53 2.25 -22.68
N GLN A 4 22.26 2.36 -23.10
CA GLN A 4 21.16 1.87 -22.29
C GLN A 4 21.25 0.34 -22.30
N ILE A 5 22.00 -0.20 -21.34
CA ILE A 5 21.88 -1.60 -20.95
C ILE A 5 20.40 -1.78 -20.57
N LYS A 6 19.62 -2.43 -21.43
CA LYS A 6 18.26 -2.82 -21.11
C LYS A 6 18.36 -3.79 -19.93
N LYS A 7 18.05 -3.30 -18.73
CA LYS A 7 17.99 -4.15 -17.54
C LYS A 7 16.97 -5.26 -17.78
N THR A 8 17.31 -6.48 -17.39
CA THR A 8 16.38 -7.63 -17.45
C THR A 8 15.16 -7.33 -16.59
N TYR A 9 13.97 -7.73 -17.06
CA TYR A 9 12.74 -7.62 -16.28
C TYR A 9 12.89 -8.37 -14.95
N ASN A 10 12.57 -7.69 -13.85
CA ASN A 10 12.52 -8.29 -12.52
C ASN A 10 11.06 -8.27 -12.01
N PRO A 11 10.37 -9.42 -11.97
CA PRO A 11 9.00 -9.52 -11.47
C PRO A 11 8.84 -9.05 -10.01
N SER A 12 9.90 -9.10 -9.19
CA SER A 12 9.81 -8.62 -7.80
C SER A 12 9.65 -7.10 -7.69
N LEU A 13 9.90 -6.37 -8.79
CA LEU A 13 9.63 -4.94 -8.92
C LEU A 13 8.29 -4.67 -9.62
N GLY A 14 7.44 -5.68 -9.80
CA GLY A 14 6.13 -5.52 -10.46
C GLY A 14 5.06 -4.90 -9.56
N TYR A 15 5.31 -4.76 -8.25
CA TYR A 15 4.35 -4.25 -7.29
C TYR A 15 4.46 -2.73 -7.15
N THR A 16 3.33 -2.03 -7.07
CA THR A 16 3.26 -0.58 -6.87
C THR A 16 3.97 -0.14 -5.60
N SER A 17 3.85 -0.92 -4.51
CA SER A 17 4.56 -0.70 -3.26
C SER A 17 6.08 -0.60 -3.47
N ALA A 18 6.66 -1.33 -4.44
CA ALA A 18 8.09 -1.31 -4.74
C ALA A 18 8.61 0.09 -5.12
N PHE A 19 7.75 0.93 -5.71
CA PHE A 19 8.06 2.30 -6.13
C PHE A 19 7.56 3.36 -5.17
N PHE A 20 6.93 2.96 -4.06
CA PHE A 20 6.56 3.90 -3.01
C PHE A 20 7.79 4.28 -2.18
N ALA A 21 8.08 5.58 -2.16
CA ALA A 21 9.11 6.21 -1.36
C ALA A 21 8.60 7.56 -0.84
N PRO A 22 8.94 7.97 0.39
CA PRO A 22 8.62 9.30 0.88
C PRO A 22 9.26 10.38 -0.01
N HIS A 23 8.64 11.55 -0.09
CA HIS A 23 9.25 12.70 -0.76
C HIS A 23 10.54 13.12 -0.03
N ALA A 24 11.55 13.59 -0.77
CA ALA A 24 12.86 13.94 -0.20
C ALA A 24 12.79 15.07 0.86
N GLU A 25 11.76 15.90 0.79
CA GLU A 25 11.51 17.01 1.73
C GLU A 25 10.46 16.68 2.80
N ALA A 26 9.92 15.45 2.81
CA ALA A 26 8.92 15.05 3.80
C ALA A 26 9.55 14.90 5.18
N ASN A 27 8.85 15.36 6.21
CA ASN A 27 9.23 15.15 7.61
C ASN A 27 8.28 14.15 8.29
N HIS A 28 8.53 13.90 9.58
CA HIS A 28 7.73 12.95 10.37
C HIS A 28 6.24 13.30 10.42
N LEU A 29 5.86 14.59 10.43
CA LEU A 29 4.46 15.02 10.42
C LEU A 29 3.79 14.65 9.10
N ASN A 30 4.46 14.92 7.97
CA ASN A 30 3.93 14.51 6.66
C ASN A 30 3.78 12.98 6.57
N ALA A 31 4.75 12.24 7.11
CA ALA A 31 4.72 10.79 7.15
C ALA A 31 3.58 10.26 8.03
N GLN A 32 3.28 10.90 9.16
CA GLN A 32 2.14 10.58 10.02
C GLN A 32 0.81 10.83 9.31
N ASP A 33 0.66 11.96 8.61
CA ASP A 33 -0.54 12.26 7.81
C ASP A 33 -0.75 11.20 6.73
N VAL A 34 0.32 10.84 6.00
CA VAL A 34 0.26 9.80 4.96
C VAL A 34 -0.07 8.44 5.57
N ALA A 35 0.53 8.07 6.71
CA ALA A 35 0.23 6.82 7.40
C ALA A 35 -1.23 6.76 7.84
N TYR A 36 -1.77 7.86 8.38
CA TYR A 36 -3.17 7.97 8.76
C TYR A 36 -4.09 7.74 7.56
N GLU A 37 -3.85 8.43 6.44
CA GLU A 37 -4.65 8.29 5.22
C GLU A 37 -4.60 6.87 4.65
N LEU A 38 -3.42 6.23 4.65
CA LEU A 38 -3.27 4.85 4.20
C LEU A 38 -4.05 3.87 5.09
N VAL A 39 -4.01 4.04 6.41
CA VAL A 39 -4.78 3.21 7.36
C VAL A 39 -6.28 3.42 7.18
N ALA A 40 -6.73 4.67 7.08
CA ALA A 40 -8.14 5.00 6.86
C ALA A 40 -8.65 4.36 5.57
N SER A 41 -7.90 4.52 4.48
CA SER A 41 -8.26 3.92 3.19
C SER A 41 -8.25 2.39 3.22
N ALA A 42 -7.24 1.76 3.83
CA ALA A 42 -7.17 0.30 3.97
C ALA A 42 -8.36 -0.25 4.79
N LYS A 43 -8.77 0.47 5.84
CA LYS A 43 -9.96 0.15 6.63
C LYS A 43 -11.23 0.22 5.78
N ASP A 44 -11.41 1.28 5.01
CA ASP A 44 -12.60 1.46 4.17
C ASP A 44 -12.70 0.35 3.10
N ILE A 45 -11.58 -0.01 2.47
CA ILE A 45 -11.52 -1.12 1.52
C ILE A 45 -11.82 -2.45 2.22
N SER A 46 -11.35 -2.65 3.47
CA SER A 46 -11.65 -3.85 4.24
C SER A 46 -13.15 -3.97 4.54
N ILE A 47 -13.82 -2.86 4.85
CA ILE A 47 -15.27 -2.82 5.04
C ILE A 47 -15.99 -3.16 3.73
N ALA A 48 -15.60 -2.54 2.62
CA ALA A 48 -16.17 -2.82 1.30
C ALA A 48 -15.97 -4.29 0.88
N THR A 49 -14.79 -4.84 1.19
CA THR A 49 -14.45 -6.26 0.95
C THR A 49 -15.37 -7.16 1.77
N PHE A 50 -15.58 -6.85 3.06
CA PHE A 50 -16.49 -7.60 3.91
C PHE A 50 -17.93 -7.56 3.41
N GLN A 51 -18.40 -6.42 2.92
CA GLN A 51 -19.73 -6.27 2.32
C GLN A 51 -19.92 -7.07 1.02
N CYS A 52 -18.85 -7.54 0.38
CA CYS A 52 -18.95 -8.47 -0.74
C CYS A 52 -19.38 -9.88 -0.30
N PHE A 53 -19.49 -10.16 1.00
CA PHE A 53 -19.94 -11.43 1.56
C PHE A 53 -21.28 -11.28 2.27
N ASP A 54 -22.31 -11.94 1.75
CA ASP A 54 -23.59 -12.09 2.43
C ASP A 54 -23.44 -13.02 3.64
N GLY A 55 -23.99 -12.59 4.79
CA GLY A 55 -23.81 -13.27 6.07
C GLY A 55 -22.35 -13.44 6.51
N GLY A 56 -21.39 -12.74 5.89
CA GLY A 56 -19.97 -12.84 6.17
C GLY A 56 -19.27 -14.11 5.64
N ASN A 57 -19.97 -14.99 4.91
CA ASN A 57 -19.40 -16.25 4.42
C ASN A 57 -19.75 -16.60 2.97
N LYS A 58 -20.74 -15.94 2.36
CA LYS A 58 -21.15 -16.21 0.99
C LYS A 58 -20.78 -15.05 0.08
N LEU A 59 -19.81 -15.25 -0.80
CA LEU A 59 -19.44 -14.27 -1.80
C LEU A 59 -20.64 -13.96 -2.72
N VAL A 60 -21.03 -12.68 -2.81
CA VAL A 60 -22.16 -12.20 -3.63
C VAL A 60 -21.76 -11.37 -4.84
N ILE A 61 -20.46 -11.08 -5.00
CA ILE A 61 -19.88 -10.35 -6.14
C ILE A 61 -18.87 -11.26 -6.88
N LYS A 62 -18.43 -10.86 -8.07
CA LYS A 62 -17.37 -11.58 -8.81
C LYS A 62 -16.10 -11.69 -7.96
N ALA A 63 -15.54 -12.91 -7.88
CA ALA A 63 -14.36 -13.21 -7.08
C ALA A 63 -13.13 -12.35 -7.46
N GLU A 64 -12.97 -12.02 -8.74
CA GLU A 64 -11.89 -11.15 -9.22
C GLU A 64 -11.93 -9.75 -8.60
N ILE A 65 -13.12 -9.19 -8.37
CA ILE A 65 -13.26 -7.87 -7.72
C ILE A 65 -12.75 -7.96 -6.29
N VAL A 66 -13.15 -9.00 -5.55
CA VAL A 66 -12.70 -9.20 -4.17
C VAL A 66 -11.19 -9.47 -4.09
N ALA A 67 -10.63 -10.24 -5.03
CA ALA A 67 -9.19 -10.45 -5.12
C ALA A 67 -8.43 -9.13 -5.33
N ASN A 68 -8.94 -8.25 -6.20
CA ASN A 68 -8.35 -6.92 -6.42
C ASN A 68 -8.45 -6.03 -5.17
N LEU A 69 -9.56 -6.06 -4.44
CA LEU A 69 -9.69 -5.31 -3.19
C LEU A 69 -8.71 -5.80 -2.12
N ILE A 70 -8.52 -7.12 -2.00
CA ILE A 70 -7.54 -7.72 -1.08
C ILE A 70 -6.11 -7.32 -1.49
N ALA A 71 -5.78 -7.35 -2.78
CA ALA A 71 -4.48 -6.91 -3.28
C ALA A 71 -4.21 -5.42 -3.00
N GLU A 72 -5.24 -4.58 -3.08
CA GLU A 72 -5.15 -3.16 -2.75
C GLU A 72 -4.91 -2.96 -1.23
N ILE A 73 -5.61 -3.71 -0.37
CA ILE A 73 -5.34 -3.70 1.09
C ILE A 73 -3.88 -4.07 1.35
N GLN A 74 -3.39 -5.17 0.77
CA GLN A 74 -2.00 -5.60 0.93
C GLN A 74 -1.02 -4.51 0.50
N THR A 75 -1.24 -3.91 -0.68
CA THR A 75 -0.39 -2.83 -1.20
C THR A 75 -0.31 -1.65 -0.22
N LYS A 76 -1.45 -1.24 0.36
CA LYS A 76 -1.48 -0.16 1.35
C LYS A 76 -0.76 -0.53 2.64
N LEU A 77 -0.89 -1.76 3.13
CA LEU A 77 -0.15 -2.24 4.30
C LEU A 77 1.37 -2.22 4.06
N GLU A 78 1.82 -2.63 2.88
CA GLU A 78 3.24 -2.55 2.49
C GLU A 78 3.75 -1.10 2.39
N MET A 79 2.91 -0.18 1.90
CA MET A 79 3.24 1.25 1.89
C MET A 79 3.30 1.84 3.31
N ILE A 80 2.41 1.41 4.21
CA ILE A 80 2.43 1.78 5.62
C ILE A 80 3.76 1.33 6.24
N GLU A 81 4.14 0.06 6.09
CA GLU A 81 5.43 -0.44 6.61
C GLU A 81 6.63 0.40 6.15
N ARG A 82 6.60 0.92 4.92
CA ARG A 82 7.68 1.77 4.39
C ARG A 82 7.69 3.18 4.96
N ILE A 83 6.55 3.77 5.29
CA ILE A 83 6.47 5.16 5.81
C ILE A 83 6.60 5.20 7.34
N LEU A 84 6.28 4.11 8.04
CA LEU A 84 6.32 4.03 9.50
C LEU A 84 7.65 4.49 10.12
N PRO A 85 8.84 4.10 9.60
CA PRO A 85 10.10 4.58 10.14
C PRO A 85 10.22 6.10 10.13
N LEU A 86 9.82 6.77 9.05
CA LEU A 86 9.85 8.24 8.98
C LEU A 86 8.76 8.88 9.87
N ALA A 87 7.60 8.25 10.00
CA ALA A 87 6.49 8.75 10.81
C ALA A 87 6.78 8.72 12.31
N PHE A 88 7.61 7.78 12.75
CA PHE A 88 7.95 7.55 14.15
C PHE A 88 9.46 7.56 14.38
N GLU A 89 10.22 8.18 13.47
CA GLU A 89 11.62 8.51 13.72
C GLU A 89 11.61 9.36 14.98
N SER A 90 12.00 8.74 16.09
CA SER A 90 12.25 9.47 17.32
C SER A 90 13.31 10.48 16.94
N GLU A 91 13.05 11.78 17.15
CA GLU A 91 14.15 12.68 17.44
C GLU A 91 15.00 11.94 18.48
N GLU A 92 16.25 11.62 18.12
CA GLU A 92 17.16 10.95 19.04
C GLU A 92 17.09 11.70 20.39
N ALA A 93 16.79 10.95 21.45
CA ALA A 93 16.70 11.42 22.83
C ALA A 93 18.03 12.02 23.32
#